data_AF-A0A4V1SLF1-F1
#
_entry.id   AF-A0A4V1SLF1-F1
#
_cell.length_a   1.000
_cell.length_b   1.000
_cell.length_c   1.000
_cell.angle_alpha   90.00
_cell.angle_beta   90.00
_cell.angle_gamma   90.00
#
_symmetry.space_group_name_H-M   'P 1'
#
loop_
_entity.id
_entity.type
_entity.pdbx_description
1 polymer ?
#
loop_
_entity_poly.entity_id
_entity_poly.type
_entity_poly.pdbx_seq_one_letter_code
_entity_poly.pdbx_strand_id
1 'polypeptide(L)'
;NNINMIDIPGEAILFDMYYAAQDPVPLAGEKREAIKTVTVPVTEATPQFKNFYIKDVVANGAEKAIFFRGLPEMNIKDIHLENVTIKAKKGIEIIEASGIFLKNVNVITDDTNPIVHVQNGTNININGLQYKNGSELLFNITGEKTKGVKVTGTDVSKAKKTSTFGEEANKTALEISK
;
A
#
# COMPACT_ATOMS: atom_id res chain seq x y z
N ASN A 1 9.70 -13.39 11.24
CA ASN A 1 8.64 -14.40 11.05
C ASN A 1 8.02 -14.78 12.38
N ASN A 2 6.83 -15.37 12.40
CA ASN A 2 6.09 -15.79 13.61
C ASN A 2 5.85 -14.64 14.59
N ILE A 3 5.16 -13.61 14.11
CA ILE A 3 4.97 -12.36 14.84
C ILE A 3 3.50 -12.24 15.24
N ASN A 4 3.23 -12.05 16.53
CA ASN A 4 1.90 -11.78 17.05
C ASN A 4 1.91 -10.44 17.78
N MET A 5 0.99 -9.54 17.42
CA MET A 5 0.89 -8.20 17.97
C MET A 5 -0.56 -7.86 18.31
N ILE A 6 -0.76 -7.16 19.42
CA ILE A 6 -2.07 -6.67 19.88
C ILE A 6 -1.94 -5.21 20.31
N ASP A 7 -3.04 -4.46 20.20
CA ASP A 7 -3.18 -3.08 20.68
C ASP A 7 -2.09 -2.13 20.12
N ILE A 8 -1.97 -2.10 18.79
CA ILE A 8 -0.95 -1.33 18.08
C ILE A 8 -1.49 0.10 17.86
N PRO A 9 -0.91 1.14 18.49
CA PRO A 9 -1.45 2.49 18.39
C PRO A 9 -1.37 3.09 16.97
N GLY A 10 -0.42 2.62 16.14
CA GLY A 10 -0.19 3.06 14.77
C GLY A 10 -0.35 1.95 13.75
N GLU A 11 0.50 1.94 12.73
CA GLU A 11 0.47 0.98 11.64
C GLU A 11 1.11 -0.36 12.02
N ALA A 12 0.50 -1.47 11.61
CA ALA A 12 1.02 -2.80 11.97
C ALA A 12 2.33 -3.14 11.25
N ILE A 13 2.49 -2.75 9.98
CA ILE A 13 3.75 -2.86 9.25
C ILE A 13 4.01 -1.52 8.55
N LEU A 14 5.03 -0.81 9.01
CA LEU A 14 5.38 0.54 8.59
C LEU A 14 6.80 0.59 7.98
N PHE A 15 6.89 1.11 6.77
CA PHE A 15 8.12 1.58 6.17
C PHE A 15 7.89 2.99 5.64
N ASP A 16 8.48 3.98 6.30
CA ASP A 16 8.34 5.38 5.90
C ASP A 16 9.72 6.03 5.82
N MET A 17 10.09 6.48 4.63
CA MET A 17 11.37 7.13 4.33
C MET A 17 11.23 8.65 4.19
N TYR A 18 10.02 9.22 4.29
CA TYR A 18 9.78 10.62 3.94
C TYR A 18 10.39 11.59 4.96
N TYR A 19 11.13 12.58 4.47
CA TYR A 19 11.94 13.49 5.31
C TYR A 19 11.15 14.59 6.03
N ALA A 20 9.91 14.88 5.62
CA ALA A 20 9.20 16.06 6.11
C ALA A 20 8.21 15.76 7.25
N ALA A 21 8.12 16.71 8.19
CA ALA A 21 7.07 16.76 9.22
C ALA A 21 5.69 17.18 8.68
N GLN A 22 5.56 17.42 7.37
CA GLN A 22 4.31 17.83 6.73
C GLN A 22 3.98 16.85 5.59
N ASP A 23 2.93 16.05 5.79
CA ASP A 23 2.50 15.01 4.87
C ASP A 23 2.02 15.63 3.54
N PRO A 24 2.56 15.22 2.38
CA PRO A 24 2.09 15.69 1.08
C PRO A 24 0.69 15.16 0.73
N VAL A 25 0.17 14.18 1.46
CA VAL A 25 -1.21 13.71 1.31
C VAL A 25 -2.15 14.64 2.09
N PRO A 26 -3.04 15.40 1.41
CA PRO A 26 -4.03 16.23 2.09
C PRO A 26 -5.03 15.35 2.86
N LEU A 27 -5.44 15.77 4.06
CA LEU A 27 -6.54 15.11 4.74
C LEU A 27 -7.85 15.34 3.96
N ALA A 28 -8.80 14.41 4.08
CA ALA A 28 -10.09 14.50 3.39
C ALA A 28 -10.80 15.84 3.73
N GLY A 29 -10.97 16.69 2.73
CA GLY A 29 -11.57 18.03 2.86
C GLY A 29 -10.59 19.20 2.89
N GLU A 30 -9.29 18.95 2.99
CA GLU A 30 -8.27 20.00 2.85
C GLU A 30 -7.91 20.25 1.38
N LYS A 31 -8.21 21.44 0.87
CA LYS A 31 -7.58 21.98 -0.34
C LYS A 31 -6.19 22.51 0.02
N ARG A 32 -5.21 21.62 0.08
CA ARG A 32 -3.79 22.01 0.01
C ARG A 32 -3.38 22.00 -1.45
N GLU A 33 -2.62 23.00 -1.89
CA GLU A 33 -1.91 22.87 -3.16
C GLU A 33 -1.08 21.58 -3.07
N ALA A 34 -1.18 20.70 -4.08
CA ALA A 34 -0.41 19.47 -4.10
C ALA A 34 1.04 19.84 -3.84
N ILE A 35 1.59 19.44 -2.69
CA ILE A 35 3.00 19.64 -2.39
C ILE A 35 3.70 18.87 -3.49
N LYS A 36 4.28 19.59 -4.47
CA LYS A 36 5.04 18.96 -5.55
C LYS A 36 6.07 18.09 -4.87
N THR A 37 5.98 16.79 -5.08
CA THR A 37 6.97 15.81 -4.62
C THR A 37 8.35 16.33 -5.03
N VAL A 38 9.10 16.83 -4.06
CA VAL A 38 10.43 17.39 -4.31
C VAL A 38 11.39 16.22 -4.45
N THR A 39 11.79 15.94 -5.68
CA THR A 39 12.86 14.97 -5.94
C THR A 39 14.19 15.66 -5.67
N VAL A 40 14.97 15.13 -4.74
CA VAL A 40 16.33 15.62 -4.46
C VAL A 40 17.37 14.69 -5.10
N PRO A 41 18.61 15.17 -5.35
CA PRO A 41 19.66 14.30 -5.84
C PRO A 41 19.94 13.14 -4.88
N VAL A 42 20.07 11.93 -5.42
CA VAL A 42 20.49 10.76 -4.64
C VAL A 42 21.93 10.95 -4.21
N THR A 43 22.19 10.77 -2.92
CA THR A 43 23.53 10.84 -2.31
C THR A 43 23.76 9.61 -1.43
N GLU A 44 24.97 9.47 -0.87
CA GLU A 44 25.26 8.41 0.12
C GLU A 44 24.38 8.52 1.38
N ALA A 45 23.83 9.71 1.66
CA ALA A 45 22.94 9.94 2.79
C ALA A 45 21.47 9.59 2.49
N THR A 46 21.12 9.25 1.24
CA THR A 46 19.75 8.87 0.87
C THR A 46 19.41 7.50 1.48
N PRO A 47 18.38 7.39 2.34
CA PRO A 47 18.01 6.12 2.94
C PRO A 47 17.51 5.17 1.86
N GLN A 48 17.66 3.88 2.11
CA GLN A 48 17.16 2.86 1.21
C GLN A 48 16.63 1.67 2.00
N PHE A 49 15.32 1.46 1.92
CA PHE A 49 14.71 0.23 2.41
C PHE A 49 14.58 -0.76 1.26
N LYS A 50 15.31 -1.88 1.37
CA LYS A 50 15.23 -2.97 0.39
C LYS A 50 15.40 -4.37 0.98
N ASN A 51 14.86 -5.37 0.29
CA ASN A 51 15.06 -6.80 0.58
C ASN A 51 14.52 -7.24 1.95
N PHE A 52 13.26 -6.88 2.26
CA PHE A 52 12.61 -7.31 3.49
C PHE A 52 11.71 -8.52 3.23
N TYR A 53 11.81 -9.53 4.11
CA TYR A 53 11.01 -10.74 4.07
C TYR A 53 10.28 -10.92 5.39
N ILE A 54 8.98 -10.69 5.37
CA ILE A 54 8.10 -10.76 6.53
C ILE A 54 7.10 -11.88 6.28
N LYS A 55 7.02 -12.84 7.18
CA LYS A 55 6.09 -13.95 7.06
C LYS A 55 5.44 -14.33 8.39
N ASP A 56 4.26 -14.91 8.30
CA ASP A 56 3.52 -15.48 9.44
C ASP A 56 3.29 -14.41 10.52
N VAL A 57 2.46 -13.42 10.19
CA VAL A 57 2.15 -12.28 11.04
C VAL A 57 0.66 -12.24 11.36
N VAL A 58 0.33 -12.10 12.65
CA VAL A 58 -1.03 -11.79 13.11
C VAL A 58 -0.99 -10.50 13.92
N ALA A 59 -1.77 -9.51 13.50
CA ALA A 59 -1.90 -8.25 14.22
C ALA A 59 -3.38 -7.91 14.48
N ASN A 60 -3.68 -7.42 15.67
CA ASN A 60 -5.02 -7.00 16.05
C ASN A 60 -5.00 -5.63 16.72
N GLY A 61 -5.80 -4.71 16.19
CA GLY A 61 -6.03 -3.40 16.79
C GLY A 61 -5.04 -2.34 16.32
N ALA A 62 -4.68 -2.33 15.03
CA ALA A 62 -3.84 -1.29 14.42
C ALA A 62 -4.66 -0.15 13.79
N GLU A 63 -4.04 1.02 13.60
CA GLU A 63 -4.66 2.13 12.87
C GLU A 63 -4.70 1.84 11.36
N LYS A 64 -3.60 1.37 10.77
CA LYS A 64 -3.51 0.93 9.36
C LYS A 64 -2.85 -0.44 9.27
N ALA A 65 -3.29 -1.28 8.33
CA ALA A 65 -2.73 -2.61 8.19
C ALA A 65 -1.28 -2.55 7.70
N ILE A 66 -1.03 -1.89 6.58
CA ILE A 66 0.30 -1.79 5.96
C ILE A 66 0.48 -0.38 5.41
N PHE A 67 1.61 0.25 5.73
CA PHE A 67 1.98 1.55 5.16
C PHE A 67 3.42 1.55 4.67
N PHE A 68 3.59 1.64 3.35
CA PHE A 68 4.89 1.79 2.70
C PHE A 68 4.94 3.14 1.99
N ARG A 69 5.93 3.96 2.32
CA ARG A 69 6.20 5.24 1.67
C ARG A 69 7.70 5.40 1.43
N GLY A 70 8.10 5.28 0.17
CA GLY A 70 9.43 5.61 -0.29
C GLY A 70 9.59 7.09 -0.63
N LEU A 71 10.69 7.41 -1.31
CA LEU A 71 10.98 8.74 -1.81
C LEU A 71 10.80 8.80 -3.34
N PRO A 72 10.42 9.95 -3.92
CA PRO A 72 10.32 10.13 -5.37
C PRO A 72 11.62 9.79 -6.12
N GLU A 73 12.77 10.03 -5.49
CA GLU A 73 14.13 9.71 -5.97
C GLU A 73 14.61 8.30 -5.58
N MET A 74 13.99 7.66 -4.58
CA MET A 74 14.43 6.38 -4.01
C MET A 74 13.25 5.57 -3.48
N ASN A 75 12.71 4.71 -4.33
CA ASN A 75 11.59 3.85 -3.96
C ASN A 75 11.98 2.84 -2.87
N ILE A 76 11.01 2.49 -2.01
CA ILE A 76 11.08 1.24 -1.24
C ILE A 76 11.16 0.08 -2.23
N LYS A 77 12.02 -0.91 -1.98
CA LYS A 77 12.32 -1.94 -2.97
C LYS A 77 12.26 -3.37 -2.43
N ASP A 78 11.72 -4.31 -3.20
CA ASP A 78 11.83 -5.76 -2.94
C ASP A 78 11.35 -6.15 -1.52
N ILE A 79 10.07 -5.91 -1.25
CA ILE A 79 9.42 -6.24 0.03
C ILE A 79 8.47 -7.42 -0.17
N HIS A 80 8.66 -8.47 0.62
CA HIS A 80 7.88 -9.70 0.54
C HIS A 80 7.12 -9.94 1.85
N LEU A 81 5.78 -9.95 1.77
CA LEU A 81 4.88 -10.29 2.86
C LEU A 81 4.13 -11.57 2.50
N GLU A 82 4.23 -12.59 3.35
CA GLU A 82 3.56 -13.88 3.15
C GLU A 82 2.80 -14.31 4.41
N ASN A 83 1.55 -14.76 4.26
CA ASN A 83 0.70 -15.24 5.36
C ASN A 83 0.55 -14.21 6.48
N VAL A 84 -0.11 -13.10 6.17
CA VAL A 84 -0.29 -11.97 7.07
C VAL A 84 -1.77 -11.74 7.30
N THR A 85 -2.23 -11.74 8.56
CA THR A 85 -3.60 -11.37 8.92
C THR A 85 -3.59 -10.18 9.85
N ILE A 86 -4.23 -9.09 9.45
CA ILE A 86 -4.24 -7.84 10.21
C ILE A 86 -5.66 -7.32 10.37
N LYS A 87 -6.08 -7.12 11.62
CA LYS A 87 -7.27 -6.32 11.95
C LYS A 87 -6.84 -4.89 12.26
N ALA A 88 -7.28 -3.94 11.43
CA ALA A 88 -6.92 -2.53 11.54
C ALA A 88 -8.10 -1.63 11.17
N LYS A 89 -8.00 -0.33 11.46
CA LYS A 89 -9.05 0.63 11.03
C LYS A 89 -8.99 0.96 9.55
N LYS A 90 -7.79 0.95 8.95
CA LYS A 90 -7.53 1.25 7.54
C LYS A 90 -6.78 0.13 6.84
N GLY A 91 -6.88 0.09 5.52
CA GLY A 91 -6.30 -0.92 4.65
C GLY A 91 -4.79 -0.82 4.43
N ILE A 92 -4.37 -0.99 3.17
CA ILE A 92 -2.98 -1.02 2.72
C ILE A 92 -2.69 0.22 1.89
N GLU A 93 -1.54 0.84 2.12
CA GLU A 93 -1.07 1.99 1.35
C GLU A 93 0.38 1.80 0.92
N ILE A 94 0.61 1.91 -0.39
CA ILE A 94 1.91 1.69 -1.04
C ILE A 94 2.22 2.91 -1.92
N ILE A 95 3.19 3.72 -1.49
CA ILE A 95 3.58 4.97 -2.13
C ILE A 95 5.07 4.91 -2.45
N GLU A 96 5.43 5.28 -3.68
CA GLU A 96 6.83 5.31 -4.14
C GLU A 96 7.55 3.99 -3.84
N ALA A 97 7.02 2.89 -4.38
CA ALA A 97 7.54 1.55 -4.12
C ALA A 97 7.74 0.74 -5.41
N SER A 98 8.71 -0.16 -5.38
CA SER A 98 9.04 -1.06 -6.49
C SER A 98 9.24 -2.50 -6.00
N GLY A 99 8.64 -3.49 -6.66
CA GLY A 99 8.83 -4.89 -6.26
C GLY A 99 8.22 -5.21 -4.89
N ILE A 100 6.92 -4.94 -4.74
CA ILE A 100 6.18 -5.33 -3.53
C ILE A 100 5.42 -6.62 -3.82
N PHE A 101 5.58 -7.62 -2.97
CA PHE A 101 4.98 -8.94 -3.13
C PHE A 101 4.15 -9.26 -1.89
N LEU A 102 2.82 -9.24 -2.05
CA LEU A 102 1.86 -9.58 -1.01
C LEU A 102 1.23 -10.93 -1.35
N LYS A 103 1.49 -11.96 -0.56
CA LYS A 103 0.95 -13.30 -0.74
C LYS A 103 0.14 -13.73 0.49
N ASN A 104 -1.11 -14.13 0.28
CA ASN A 104 -2.02 -14.57 1.35
C ASN A 104 -2.13 -13.52 2.47
N VAL A 105 -2.39 -12.27 2.11
CA VAL A 105 -2.63 -11.18 3.06
C VAL A 105 -4.13 -11.06 3.31
N ASN A 106 -4.55 -11.01 4.57
CA ASN A 106 -5.93 -10.80 4.98
C ASN A 106 -6.05 -9.51 5.78
N VAL A 107 -6.88 -8.58 5.29
CA VAL A 107 -7.14 -7.30 5.95
C VAL A 107 -8.57 -7.24 6.43
N ILE A 108 -8.74 -7.13 7.74
CA ILE A 108 -10.04 -6.98 8.41
C ILE A 108 -10.16 -5.52 8.84
N THR A 109 -10.91 -4.75 8.07
CA THR A 109 -11.07 -3.29 8.24
C THR A 109 -12.53 -2.87 8.03
N ASP A 110 -12.94 -1.80 8.72
CA ASP A 110 -14.23 -1.14 8.51
C ASP A 110 -14.14 0.06 7.57
N ASP A 111 -12.97 0.71 7.45
CA ASP A 111 -12.68 1.61 6.35
C ASP A 111 -12.35 0.80 5.10
N THR A 112 -13.24 0.85 4.11
CA THR A 112 -13.19 0.00 2.91
C THR A 112 -13.11 0.80 1.61
N ASN A 113 -12.69 2.07 1.68
CA ASN A 113 -12.64 2.96 0.53
C ASN A 113 -11.31 3.76 0.44
N PRO A 114 -10.19 3.15 0.00
CA PRO A 114 -10.04 1.80 -0.55
C PRO A 114 -9.48 0.77 0.47
N ILE A 115 -9.51 -0.51 0.10
CA ILE A 115 -8.75 -1.56 0.80
C ILE A 115 -7.25 -1.48 0.49
N VAL A 116 -6.89 -1.21 -0.78
CA VAL A 116 -5.50 -1.07 -1.22
C VAL A 116 -5.35 0.21 -2.03
N HIS A 117 -4.46 1.08 -1.60
CA HIS A 117 -4.02 2.25 -2.35
C HIS A 117 -2.61 2.05 -2.88
N VAL A 118 -2.40 2.33 -4.17
CA VAL A 118 -1.08 2.36 -4.81
C VAL A 118 -0.88 3.70 -5.49
N GLN A 119 0.23 4.37 -5.15
CA GLN A 119 0.68 5.61 -5.78
C GLN A 119 2.15 5.48 -6.20
N ASN A 120 2.45 5.82 -7.45
CA ASN A 120 3.79 5.69 -8.04
C ASN A 120 4.44 4.30 -7.76
N GLY A 121 3.63 3.24 -7.86
CA GLY A 121 4.05 1.87 -7.57
C GLY A 121 4.46 1.10 -8.83
N THR A 122 5.60 0.42 -8.82
CA THR A 122 6.07 -0.40 -9.95
C THR A 122 6.25 -1.87 -9.57
N ASN A 123 5.77 -2.80 -10.41
CA ASN A 123 5.90 -4.24 -10.14
C ASN A 123 5.32 -4.64 -8.76
N ILE A 124 4.05 -4.32 -8.53
CA ILE A 124 3.32 -4.65 -7.32
C ILE A 124 2.54 -5.95 -7.56
N ASN A 125 2.82 -6.99 -6.80
CA ASN A 125 2.24 -8.32 -7.00
C ASN A 125 1.39 -8.68 -5.78
N ILE A 126 0.08 -8.81 -5.98
CA ILE A 126 -0.89 -9.13 -4.94
C ILE A 126 -1.53 -10.48 -5.29
N ASN A 127 -1.26 -11.50 -4.48
CA ASN A 127 -1.74 -12.86 -4.68
C ASN A 127 -2.51 -13.34 -3.46
N GLY A 128 -3.77 -13.73 -3.65
CA GLY A 128 -4.60 -14.28 -2.56
C GLY A 128 -5.00 -13.26 -1.49
N LEU A 129 -5.20 -11.98 -1.86
CA LEU A 129 -5.67 -10.95 -0.93
C LEU A 129 -7.08 -11.30 -0.44
N GLN A 130 -7.28 -11.23 0.87
CA GLN A 130 -8.57 -11.42 1.52
C GLN A 130 -9.00 -10.12 2.18
N TYR A 131 -10.28 -9.82 2.07
CA TYR A 131 -10.89 -8.60 2.56
C TYR A 131 -12.39 -8.82 2.79
N LYS A 132 -13.02 -7.89 3.51
CA LYS A 132 -14.43 -7.97 3.92
C LYS A 132 -15.38 -7.92 2.71
N ASN A 133 -16.35 -8.83 2.66
CA ASN A 133 -17.41 -8.78 1.65
C ASN A 133 -18.26 -7.50 1.81
N GLY A 134 -18.61 -6.87 0.69
CA GLY A 134 -19.33 -5.60 0.66
C GLY A 134 -18.43 -4.36 0.80
N SER A 135 -17.10 -4.53 0.74
CA SER A 135 -16.15 -3.39 0.74
C SER A 135 -16.46 -2.40 -0.39
N GLU A 136 -16.39 -1.11 -0.13
CA GLU A 136 -16.77 -0.08 -1.10
C GLU A 136 -15.85 -0.06 -2.34
N LEU A 137 -14.53 -0.02 -2.13
CA LEU A 137 -13.53 0.06 -3.18
C LEU A 137 -12.33 -0.82 -2.85
N LEU A 138 -11.99 -1.75 -3.76
CA LEU A 138 -10.84 -2.62 -3.54
C LEU A 138 -9.50 -1.92 -3.84
N PHE A 139 -9.34 -1.36 -5.04
CA PHE A 139 -8.08 -0.73 -5.47
C PHE A 139 -8.25 0.75 -5.84
N ASN A 140 -7.45 1.63 -5.25
CA ASN A 140 -7.26 2.99 -5.77
C ASN A 140 -5.85 3.14 -6.33
N ILE A 141 -5.74 3.37 -7.64
CA ILE A 141 -4.47 3.45 -8.37
C ILE A 141 -4.23 4.89 -8.83
N THR A 142 -3.08 5.48 -8.49
CA THR A 142 -2.77 6.89 -8.77
C THR A 142 -1.30 7.09 -9.17
N GLY A 143 -0.98 8.24 -9.75
CA GLY A 143 0.39 8.66 -10.04
C GLY A 143 0.92 8.15 -11.38
N GLU A 144 1.62 9.04 -12.10
CA GLU A 144 2.16 8.82 -13.45
C GLU A 144 3.15 7.64 -13.55
N LYS A 145 3.85 7.33 -12.44
CA LYS A 145 4.87 6.27 -12.43
C LYS A 145 4.28 4.88 -12.19
N THR A 146 2.98 4.77 -11.88
CA THR A 146 2.38 3.49 -11.52
C THR A 146 2.24 2.56 -12.73
N LYS A 147 2.85 1.36 -12.65
CA LYS A 147 2.78 0.33 -13.69
C LYS A 147 3.04 -1.07 -13.15
N GLY A 148 2.38 -2.07 -13.75
CA GLY A 148 2.59 -3.47 -13.41
C GLY A 148 2.10 -3.84 -12.01
N VAL A 149 0.91 -3.34 -11.63
CA VAL A 149 0.16 -3.82 -10.46
C VAL A 149 -0.61 -5.07 -10.91
N LYS A 150 -0.22 -6.23 -10.42
CA LYS A 150 -0.79 -7.53 -10.79
C LYS A 150 -1.54 -8.13 -9.62
N VAL A 151 -2.80 -8.48 -9.85
CA VAL A 151 -3.67 -9.10 -8.85
C VAL A 151 -4.08 -10.48 -9.35
N THR A 152 -3.85 -11.50 -8.52
CA THR A 152 -4.13 -12.91 -8.84
C THR A 152 -4.74 -13.62 -7.64
N GLY A 153 -5.54 -14.66 -7.85
CA GLY A 153 -6.11 -15.49 -6.78
C GLY A 153 -6.94 -14.72 -5.75
N THR A 154 -7.40 -13.52 -6.10
CA THR A 154 -8.16 -12.61 -5.23
C THR A 154 -9.57 -12.52 -5.76
N ASP A 155 -10.56 -12.87 -4.94
CA ASP A 155 -11.97 -12.73 -5.31
C ASP A 155 -12.40 -11.27 -5.26
N VAL A 156 -12.18 -10.57 -6.39
CA VAL A 156 -12.47 -9.14 -6.53
C VAL A 156 -13.97 -8.81 -6.55
N SER A 157 -14.85 -9.82 -6.65
CA SER A 157 -16.30 -9.63 -6.69
C SER A 157 -16.91 -9.25 -5.34
N LYS A 158 -16.15 -9.46 -4.24
CA LYS A 158 -16.53 -9.07 -2.87
C LYS A 158 -16.55 -7.56 -2.64
N ALA A 159 -16.02 -6.76 -3.58
CA ALA A 159 -16.06 -5.31 -3.50
C ALA A 159 -17.16 -4.75 -4.41
N LYS A 160 -17.83 -3.67 -3.98
CA LYS A 160 -18.83 -2.97 -4.79
C LYS A 160 -18.18 -2.33 -6.02
N LYS A 161 -16.96 -1.81 -5.86
CA LYS A 161 -16.12 -1.31 -6.95
C LYS A 161 -14.74 -1.95 -6.89
N THR A 162 -14.33 -2.57 -7.99
CA THR A 162 -13.01 -3.22 -8.04
C THR A 162 -11.86 -2.21 -8.07
N SER A 163 -11.95 -1.16 -8.90
CA SER A 163 -10.87 -0.19 -8.99
C SER A 163 -11.31 1.23 -9.36
N THR A 164 -10.49 2.20 -8.95
CA THR A 164 -10.47 3.58 -9.44
C THR A 164 -9.07 3.95 -9.89
N PHE A 165 -9.01 4.89 -10.83
CA PHE A 165 -7.77 5.50 -11.30
C PHE A 165 -7.88 7.00 -11.04
N GLY A 166 -7.01 7.54 -10.20
CA GLY A 166 -6.92 8.98 -9.92
C GLY A 166 -5.95 9.69 -10.86
N GLU A 167 -5.52 10.89 -10.49
CA GLU A 167 -4.66 11.75 -11.31
C GLU A 167 -3.44 11.00 -11.85
N GLU A 168 -3.21 11.18 -13.15
CA GLU A 168 -2.05 10.70 -13.93
C GLU A 168 -1.83 9.18 -14.00
N ALA A 169 -2.66 8.36 -13.35
CA ALA A 169 -2.55 6.90 -13.46
C ALA A 169 -3.02 6.36 -14.82
N ASN A 170 -2.19 5.50 -15.41
CA ASN A 170 -2.59 4.76 -16.60
C ASN A 170 -3.55 3.62 -16.23
N LYS A 171 -4.66 3.47 -16.97
CA LYS A 171 -5.63 2.37 -16.78
C LYS A 171 -5.01 0.99 -16.99
N THR A 172 -3.96 0.88 -17.81
CA THR A 172 -3.22 -0.37 -18.03
C THR A 172 -2.27 -0.71 -16.88
N ALA A 173 -2.15 0.16 -15.87
CA ALA A 173 -1.26 -0.10 -14.74
C ALA A 173 -1.72 -1.25 -13.85
N LEU A 174 -3.02 -1.59 -13.87
CA LEU A 174 -3.62 -2.67 -13.07
C LEU A 174 -4.09 -3.82 -13.96
N GLU A 175 -3.57 -5.01 -13.70
CA GLU A 175 -3.97 -6.27 -14.33
C GLU A 175 -4.54 -7.21 -13.28
N ILE A 176 -5.78 -7.66 -13.48
CA ILE A 176 -6.45 -8.61 -12.58
C ILE A 176 -6.66 -9.91 -13.35
N SER A 177 -6.05 -10.99 -12.88
CA SER A 177 -6.24 -12.34 -13.42
C SER A 177 -7.06 -13.19 -12.43
N LYS A 178 -7.93 -14.04 -12.97
CA LYS A 178 -8.74 -14.98 -12.19
C LYS A 178 -7.87 -16.09 -11.59
#